data_AF-A0AB39WLA2-F1
#
_entry.id   AF-A0AB39WLA2-F1
#
_cell.length_a   1.000
_cell.length_b   1.000
_cell.length_c   1.000
_cell.angle_alpha   90.00
_cell.angle_beta   90.00
_cell.angle_gamma   90.00
#
_symmetry.space_group_name_H-M   'P 1'
#
loop_
_entity.id
_entity.type
_entity.pdbx_description
1 polymer ?
#
loop_
_entity_poly.entity_id
_entity_poly.type
_entity_poly.pdbx_seq_one_letter_code
_entity_poly.pdbx_strand_id
1 'polypeptide(L)'
;MKKITFEEYKSAIKAHYKVSKLEDVSGILLNPTPAQLRNLCLMKFENGLTSADENIFSLFFHVKEGQDLRKAIDKFDIGKFKPIISFLKAEKDSDNSSRIELAAILVDFCPRPYNKYLNLQSSSEVIKQGGATLVEKKKLVAAGFGIGKGLSKESGVVVNGSVRKKVTIFVAVFLSLFFMGYTIKGVFFPNKECMQWIENHYEPVRCSDDKLGIVHSEIIVPIDGKVIGLVKLNSSGEHEFFKNEKVLIWYYKRNGVIELFNGPGFHPETGKSLKPITNYIIKKYSLK
;
A
#
# COMPACT_ATOMS: atom_id res chain seq x y z
N MET A 1 24.61 -0.27 15.40
CA MET A 1 23.22 -0.39 14.90
C MET A 1 22.42 0.77 15.47
N LYS A 2 21.52 1.41 14.69
CA LYS A 2 20.53 2.30 15.29
C LYS A 2 19.43 1.43 15.87
N LYS A 3 19.15 1.54 17.17
CA LYS A 3 17.99 0.85 17.74
C LYS A 3 16.74 1.64 17.35
N ILE A 4 15.99 1.13 16.37
CA ILE A 4 14.79 1.80 15.87
C ILE A 4 13.76 1.93 17.01
N THR A 5 13.22 3.13 17.16
CA THR A 5 12.36 3.50 18.30
C THR A 5 10.94 3.86 17.89
N PHE A 6 10.05 3.93 18.88
CA PHE A 6 8.70 4.45 18.69
C PHE A 6 8.72 5.94 18.31
N GLU A 7 9.76 6.69 18.68
CA GLU A 7 9.99 8.07 18.24
C GLU A 7 10.24 8.18 16.73
N GLU A 8 10.99 7.24 16.15
CA GLU A 8 11.21 7.19 14.70
C GLU A 8 9.91 6.81 13.96
N TYR A 9 9.06 5.95 14.53
CA TYR A 9 7.73 5.65 14.00
C TYR A 9 6.78 6.86 14.09
N LYS A 10 6.67 7.50 15.26
CA LYS A 10 5.92 8.76 15.46
C LYS A 10 6.38 9.84 14.48
N SER A 11 7.69 9.95 14.24
CA SER A 11 8.29 10.90 13.29
C SER A 11 7.95 10.56 11.84
N ALA A 12 7.99 9.28 11.46
CA ALA A 12 7.66 8.84 10.10
C ALA A 12 6.18 9.08 9.75
N ILE A 13 5.25 8.86 10.70
CA ILE A 13 3.82 9.19 10.52
C ILE A 13 3.62 10.71 10.31
N LYS A 14 4.29 11.55 11.13
CA LYS A 14 4.26 13.02 10.97
C LYS A 14 4.86 13.47 9.63
N ALA A 15 5.91 12.80 9.14
CA ALA A 15 6.49 13.07 7.83
C ALA A 15 5.54 12.68 6.70
N HIS A 16 4.90 11.51 6.79
CA HIS A 16 3.89 11.05 5.81
C HIS A 16 2.71 12.03 5.73
N TYR A 17 2.12 12.38 6.87
CA TYR A 17 1.02 13.35 6.95
C TYR A 17 1.35 14.71 6.30
N LYS A 18 2.58 15.21 6.42
CA LYS A 18 3.00 16.47 5.78
C LYS A 18 2.93 16.42 4.25
N VAL A 19 3.09 15.25 3.64
CA VAL A 19 2.94 15.00 2.20
C VAL A 19 1.47 14.70 1.89
N SER A 20 0.90 13.66 2.49
CA SER A 20 -0.45 13.15 2.16
C SER A 20 -1.55 14.19 2.37
N LYS A 21 -1.38 15.17 3.26
CA LYS A 21 -2.35 16.28 3.42
C LYS A 21 -2.48 17.16 2.17
N LEU A 22 -1.47 17.20 1.30
CA LEU A 22 -1.49 17.97 0.04
C LEU A 22 -2.09 17.15 -1.12
N GLU A 23 -2.13 15.82 -0.95
CA GLU A 23 -2.67 14.85 -1.90
C GLU A 23 -4.12 14.45 -1.56
N ASP A 24 -4.61 14.82 -0.37
CA ASP A 24 -5.95 14.53 0.12
C ASP A 24 -7.03 15.33 -0.63
N VAL A 25 -7.64 14.67 -1.61
CA VAL A 25 -8.78 15.15 -2.40
C VAL A 25 -9.99 15.56 -1.54
N SER A 26 -10.13 15.05 -0.30
CA SER A 26 -11.22 15.44 0.61
C SER A 26 -10.95 16.76 1.37
N GLY A 27 -9.69 17.23 1.37
CA GLY A 27 -9.26 18.41 2.13
C GLY A 27 -9.34 18.27 3.66
N ILE A 28 -9.75 17.11 4.19
CA ILE A 28 -9.88 16.84 5.63
C ILE A 28 -8.51 16.94 6.31
N LEU A 29 -7.46 16.39 5.70
CA LEU A 29 -6.11 16.37 6.26
C LEU A 29 -5.41 17.74 6.23
N LEU A 30 -5.87 18.70 5.41
CA LEU A 30 -5.37 20.08 5.43
C LEU A 30 -5.77 20.80 6.72
N ASN A 31 -7.07 20.80 7.04
CA ASN A 31 -7.65 21.48 8.20
C ASN A 31 -8.54 20.53 9.04
N PRO A 32 -7.97 19.47 9.64
CA PRO A 32 -8.76 18.43 10.29
C PRO A 32 -9.44 18.93 11.56
N THR A 33 -10.77 18.85 11.57
CA THR A 33 -11.58 18.96 12.80
C THR A 33 -11.85 17.58 13.42
N PRO A 34 -12.14 17.51 14.73
CA PRO A 34 -12.46 16.25 15.40
C PRO A 34 -13.64 15.47 14.78
N ALA A 35 -14.65 16.18 14.25
CA ALA A 35 -15.80 15.54 13.58
C ALA A 35 -15.42 14.97 12.21
N GLN A 36 -14.57 15.66 11.44
CA GLN A 36 -14.05 15.12 10.17
C GLN A 36 -13.18 13.87 10.40
N LEU A 37 -12.39 13.80 11.49
CA LEU A 37 -11.64 12.57 11.81
C LEU A 37 -12.55 11.38 12.11
N ARG A 38 -13.65 11.57 12.85
CA ARG A 38 -14.66 10.52 13.06
C ARG A 38 -15.26 10.06 11.72
N ASN A 39 -15.58 11.00 10.83
CA ASN A 39 -16.09 10.68 9.50
C ASN A 39 -15.04 9.95 8.64
N LEU A 40 -13.76 10.32 8.76
CA LEU A 40 -12.65 9.64 8.09
C LEU A 40 -12.45 8.22 8.65
N CYS A 41 -12.62 7.98 9.96
CA CYS A 41 -12.68 6.62 10.53
C CYS A 41 -13.82 5.80 9.92
N LEU A 42 -15.02 6.37 9.75
CA LEU A 42 -16.14 5.69 9.07
C LEU A 42 -15.79 5.35 7.62
N MET A 43 -15.17 6.26 6.87
CA MET A 43 -14.69 6.01 5.51
C MET A 43 -13.62 4.90 5.45
N LYS A 44 -12.65 4.88 6.40
CA LYS A 44 -11.65 3.81 6.49
C LYS A 44 -12.29 2.46 6.80
N PHE A 45 -13.30 2.42 7.67
CA PHE A 45 -14.07 1.21 7.95
C PHE A 45 -14.86 0.72 6.72
N GLU A 46 -15.58 1.62 6.05
CA GLU A 46 -16.40 1.29 4.87
C GLU A 46 -15.56 0.89 3.63
N ASN A 47 -14.31 1.37 3.52
CA ASN A 47 -13.36 0.96 2.48
C ASN A 47 -12.66 -0.40 2.75
N GLY A 48 -12.97 -1.06 3.87
CA GLY A 48 -12.41 -2.34 4.29
C GLY A 48 -11.04 -2.21 4.97
N LEU A 49 -11.04 -2.41 6.28
CA LEU A 49 -9.82 -2.48 7.12
C LEU A 49 -9.07 -3.81 6.88
N THR A 50 -7.76 -3.82 7.13
CA THR A 50 -7.06 -5.09 7.36
C THR A 50 -7.38 -5.60 8.77
N SER A 51 -7.24 -6.89 9.04
CA SER A 51 -7.46 -7.44 10.40
C SER A 51 -6.54 -6.83 11.45
N ALA A 52 -5.40 -6.24 11.07
CA ALA A 52 -4.55 -5.46 11.98
C ALA A 52 -5.15 -4.08 12.28
N ASP A 53 -5.63 -3.38 11.25
CA ASP A 53 -6.29 -2.07 11.38
C ASP A 53 -7.63 -2.20 12.16
N GLU A 54 -8.38 -3.28 11.96
CA GLU A 54 -9.64 -3.60 12.64
C GLU A 54 -9.44 -3.87 14.14
N ASN A 55 -8.35 -4.54 14.52
CA ASN A 55 -7.96 -4.69 15.93
C ASN A 55 -7.57 -3.34 16.56
N ILE A 56 -6.85 -2.46 15.84
CA ILE A 56 -6.53 -1.10 16.32
C ILE A 56 -7.81 -0.27 16.49
N PHE A 57 -8.75 -0.37 15.55
CA PHE A 57 -10.06 0.28 15.64
C PHE A 57 -10.84 -0.23 16.85
N SER A 58 -10.97 -1.54 17.01
CA SER A 58 -11.70 -2.15 18.13
C SER A 58 -11.12 -1.72 19.49
N LEU A 59 -9.79 -1.68 19.60
CA LEU A 59 -9.07 -1.19 20.78
C LEU A 59 -9.35 0.31 21.05
N PHE A 60 -9.26 1.18 20.03
CA PHE A 60 -9.45 2.62 20.21
C PHE A 60 -10.92 3.02 20.46
N PHE A 61 -11.86 2.35 19.80
CA PHE A 61 -13.30 2.59 19.94
C PHE A 61 -13.93 1.83 21.12
N HIS A 62 -13.13 1.09 21.89
CA HIS A 62 -13.52 0.30 23.07
C HIS A 62 -14.61 -0.75 22.76
N VAL A 63 -14.53 -1.37 21.57
CA VAL A 63 -15.54 -2.30 21.06
C VAL A 63 -15.34 -3.68 21.67
N LYS A 64 -16.41 -4.27 22.21
CA LYS A 64 -16.41 -5.66 22.69
C LYS A 64 -16.78 -6.63 21.56
N GLU A 65 -16.42 -7.89 21.73
CA GLU A 65 -16.84 -8.98 20.84
C GLU A 65 -18.37 -8.98 20.65
N GLY A 66 -18.81 -9.19 19.40
CA GLY A 66 -20.22 -9.11 19.01
C GLY A 66 -20.83 -7.69 18.93
N GLN A 67 -20.08 -6.61 19.22
CA GLN A 67 -20.57 -5.24 19.07
C GLN A 67 -20.31 -4.66 17.68
N ASP A 68 -21.25 -3.84 17.21
CA ASP A 68 -21.18 -3.13 15.93
C ASP A 68 -20.15 -1.98 15.99
N LEU A 69 -18.97 -2.21 15.39
CA LEU A 69 -17.89 -1.23 15.29
C LEU A 69 -18.33 0.07 14.59
N ARG A 70 -19.22 0.02 13.58
CA ARG A 70 -19.71 1.22 12.89
C ARG A 70 -20.55 2.09 13.82
N LYS A 71 -21.43 1.50 14.63
CA LYS A 71 -22.18 2.19 15.68
C LYS A 71 -21.27 2.71 16.80
N ALA A 72 -20.17 2.01 17.11
CA ALA A 72 -19.20 2.46 18.10
C ALA A 72 -18.41 3.70 17.63
N ILE A 73 -17.95 3.72 16.37
CA ILE A 73 -17.28 4.89 15.76
C ILE A 73 -18.22 6.10 15.76
N ASP A 74 -19.47 5.93 15.30
CA ASP A 74 -20.42 7.03 15.21
C ASP A 74 -20.76 7.63 16.60
N LYS A 75 -20.99 6.78 17.61
CA LYS A 75 -21.28 7.23 18.98
C LYS A 75 -20.05 7.65 19.79
N PHE A 76 -18.84 7.60 19.21
CA PHE A 76 -17.61 7.90 19.95
C PHE A 76 -17.51 9.38 20.33
N ASP A 77 -16.93 9.64 21.50
CA ASP A 77 -16.64 11.00 21.97
C ASP A 77 -15.69 11.71 21.01
N ILE A 78 -16.25 12.67 20.27
CA ILE A 78 -15.55 13.50 19.29
C ILE A 78 -14.35 14.23 19.93
N GLY A 79 -14.41 14.58 21.22
CA GLY A 79 -13.31 15.21 21.94
C GLY A 79 -12.00 14.41 21.91
N LYS A 80 -12.07 13.07 21.86
CA LYS A 80 -10.91 12.16 21.86
C LYS A 80 -10.10 12.17 20.57
N PHE A 81 -10.59 12.78 19.49
CA PHE A 81 -9.80 13.00 18.27
C PHE A 81 -8.88 14.23 18.36
N LYS A 82 -9.12 15.18 19.29
CA LYS A 82 -8.28 16.39 19.44
C LYS A 82 -6.78 16.07 19.65
N PRO A 83 -6.36 15.10 20.49
CA PRO A 83 -4.95 14.75 20.63
C PRO A 83 -4.34 14.12 19.36
N ILE A 84 -5.13 13.39 18.56
CA ILE A 84 -4.67 12.81 17.29
C ILE A 84 -4.39 13.91 16.26
N ILE A 85 -5.25 14.92 16.18
CA ILE A 85 -5.03 16.09 15.32
C ILE A 85 -3.77 16.84 15.73
N SER A 86 -3.60 17.09 17.03
CA SER A 86 -2.44 17.81 17.58
C SER A 86 -1.13 17.03 17.35
N PHE A 87 -1.18 15.69 17.43
CA PHE A 87 -0.09 14.80 17.04
C PHE A 87 0.26 14.88 15.55
N LEU A 88 -0.73 14.75 14.66
CA LEU A 88 -0.52 14.79 13.21
C LEU A 88 0.08 16.14 12.78
N LYS A 89 -0.49 17.25 13.26
CA LYS A 89 0.03 18.61 13.03
C LYS A 89 1.39 18.89 13.70
N ALA A 90 1.90 17.97 14.53
CA ALA A 90 3.10 18.13 15.34
C ALA A 90 3.07 19.33 16.31
N GLU A 91 1.88 19.75 16.74
CA GLU A 91 1.66 20.76 17.77
C GLU A 91 2.02 20.22 19.17
N LYS A 92 1.72 18.94 19.41
CA LYS A 92 1.95 18.18 20.65
C LYS A 92 2.28 16.75 20.29
N ASP A 93 2.95 16.02 21.18
CA ASP A 93 3.18 14.58 20.99
C ASP A 93 2.22 13.71 21.81
N SER A 94 2.24 12.39 21.58
CA SER A 94 1.37 11.44 22.30
C SER A 94 2.01 10.05 22.42
N ASP A 95 2.24 9.61 23.66
CA ASP A 95 2.79 8.27 23.92
C ASP A 95 1.72 7.18 24.08
N ASN A 96 0.45 7.55 23.96
CA ASN A 96 -0.64 6.58 23.87
C ASN A 96 -0.60 5.87 22.51
N SER A 97 -0.11 4.62 22.52
CA SER A 97 0.07 3.80 21.31
C SER A 97 -1.18 3.74 20.42
N SER A 98 -2.36 3.50 21.00
CA SER A 98 -3.64 3.40 20.25
C SER A 98 -3.97 4.67 19.45
N ARG A 99 -3.61 5.86 19.93
CA ARG A 99 -3.74 7.12 19.16
C ARG A 99 -2.76 7.21 18.00
N ILE A 100 -1.54 6.70 18.17
CA ILE A 100 -0.49 6.73 17.14
C ILE A 100 -0.79 5.71 16.03
N GLU A 101 -1.24 4.52 16.40
CA GLU A 101 -1.65 3.50 15.44
C GLU A 101 -2.90 3.94 14.67
N LEU A 102 -3.90 4.56 15.33
CA LEU A 102 -5.03 5.17 14.62
C LEU A 102 -4.60 6.35 13.73
N ALA A 103 -3.65 7.18 14.16
CA ALA A 103 -3.08 8.23 13.32
C ALA A 103 -2.44 7.65 12.05
N ALA A 104 -1.69 6.54 12.16
CA ALA A 104 -1.09 5.84 11.03
C ALA A 104 -2.14 5.28 10.04
N ILE A 105 -3.30 4.81 10.51
CA ILE A 105 -4.41 4.38 9.65
C ILE A 105 -5.07 5.57 8.95
N LEU A 106 -5.32 6.67 9.68
CA LEU A 106 -5.98 7.85 9.14
C LEU A 106 -5.20 8.52 7.99
N VAL A 107 -3.86 8.41 8.00
CA VAL A 107 -2.98 8.96 6.95
C VAL A 107 -2.39 7.91 6.00
N ASP A 108 -2.96 6.70 5.98
CA ASP A 108 -2.54 5.56 5.16
C ASP A 108 -1.06 5.16 5.25
N PHE A 109 -0.39 5.41 6.38
CA PHE A 109 1.01 5.02 6.57
C PHE A 109 1.14 3.49 6.58
N CYS A 110 1.56 2.89 5.47
CA CYS A 110 1.49 1.44 5.22
C CYS A 110 2.38 0.50 6.06
N PRO A 111 3.54 0.89 6.63
CA PRO A 111 4.30 0.03 7.52
C PRO A 111 3.77 0.09 8.96
N ARG A 112 2.45 0.00 9.13
CA ARG A 112 1.71 -0.10 10.41
C ARG A 112 1.19 -1.54 10.64
N PRO A 113 1.04 -2.03 11.88
CA PRO A 113 1.34 -1.35 13.14
C PRO A 113 2.85 -1.19 13.41
N TYR A 114 3.25 -0.60 14.53
CA TYR A 114 4.66 -0.39 14.90
C TYR A 114 5.52 -1.68 14.88
N ASN A 115 4.92 -2.83 15.21
CA ASN A 115 5.61 -4.13 15.10
C ASN A 115 6.00 -4.48 13.64
N LYS A 116 5.17 -4.11 12.66
CA LYS A 116 5.45 -4.25 11.23
C LYS A 116 6.50 -3.24 10.78
N TYR A 117 6.48 -2.01 11.32
CA TYR A 117 7.53 -1.00 11.07
C TYR A 117 8.92 -1.51 11.44
N LEU A 118 9.05 -2.07 12.65
CA LEU A 118 10.29 -2.66 13.14
C LEU A 118 10.79 -3.80 12.24
N ASN A 119 9.92 -4.72 11.85
CA ASN A 119 10.28 -5.88 11.02
C ASN A 119 10.69 -5.50 9.59
N LEU A 120 10.06 -4.47 9.00
CA LEU A 120 10.40 -4.00 7.65
C LEU A 120 11.78 -3.31 7.63
N GLN A 121 12.07 -2.52 8.66
CA GLN A 121 13.33 -1.79 8.74
C GLN A 121 14.49 -2.68 9.20
N SER A 122 14.28 -3.63 10.11
CA SER A 122 15.33 -4.60 10.49
C SER A 122 15.77 -5.45 9.29
N SER A 123 14.81 -5.89 8.47
CA SER A 123 15.09 -6.54 7.17
C SER A 123 15.92 -5.64 6.24
N SER A 124 15.61 -4.33 6.24
CA SER A 124 16.31 -3.32 5.44
C SER A 124 17.69 -2.92 5.98
N GLU A 125 17.98 -3.13 7.27
CA GLU A 125 19.31 -2.96 7.87
C GLU A 125 20.18 -4.21 7.70
N VAL A 126 19.61 -5.42 7.81
CA VAL A 126 20.34 -6.70 7.58
C VAL A 126 20.94 -6.74 6.17
N ILE A 127 20.18 -6.31 5.16
CA ILE A 127 20.66 -6.20 3.76
C ILE A 127 21.81 -5.19 3.62
N LYS A 128 21.95 -4.22 4.54
CA LYS A 128 23.01 -3.19 4.52
C LYS A 128 24.24 -3.55 5.34
N GLN A 129 24.22 -4.62 6.14
CA GLN A 129 25.36 -5.04 6.98
C GLN A 129 25.83 -6.49 6.73
N GLY A 130 25.07 -7.30 5.99
CA GLY A 130 25.34 -8.72 5.75
C GLY A 130 26.42 -9.04 4.70
N GLY A 131 27.65 -8.56 4.88
CA GLY A 131 28.81 -9.00 4.09
C GLY A 131 29.45 -10.27 4.66
N ALA A 132 29.56 -11.32 3.82
CA ALA A 132 30.30 -12.58 4.04
C ALA A 132 29.74 -13.62 5.05
N THR A 133 29.04 -14.64 4.49
CA THR A 133 29.33 -16.12 4.57
C THR A 133 29.80 -16.75 5.90
N LEU A 134 29.40 -17.96 6.32
CA LEU A 134 28.54 -19.08 5.84
C LEU A 134 28.26 -19.99 7.08
N VAL A 135 27.63 -21.18 7.11
CA VAL A 135 27.23 -22.19 6.10
C VAL A 135 25.76 -22.67 6.39
N GLU A 136 25.16 -23.85 6.17
CA GLU A 136 25.60 -25.21 5.83
C GLU A 136 24.80 -25.90 4.69
N LYS A 137 25.46 -26.89 4.07
CA LYS A 137 25.03 -27.94 3.11
C LYS A 137 23.54 -28.09 2.73
N LYS A 138 23.32 -28.04 1.42
CA LYS A 138 23.30 -29.28 0.61
C LYS A 138 24.15 -29.11 -0.66
N LYS A 139 24.67 -30.21 -1.23
CA LYS A 139 25.55 -30.25 -2.44
C LYS A 139 24.76 -29.78 -3.69
N LEU A 140 25.36 -29.27 -4.78
CA LEU A 140 26.60 -29.71 -5.47
C LEU A 140 27.51 -28.57 -6.01
N VAL A 141 28.83 -28.80 -5.92
CA VAL A 141 29.89 -28.74 -6.97
C VAL A 141 29.91 -27.55 -7.99
N ALA A 142 31.01 -26.83 -8.24
CA ALA A 142 32.32 -26.63 -7.57
C ALA A 142 33.14 -25.47 -8.21
N ALA A 143 34.05 -24.86 -7.43
CA ALA A 143 35.28 -24.08 -7.80
C ALA A 143 35.22 -22.90 -8.82
N GLY A 144 36.06 -21.84 -8.75
CA GLY A 144 36.97 -21.42 -7.66
C GLY A 144 38.25 -20.64 -8.07
N PHE A 145 38.29 -19.33 -7.77
CA PHE A 145 39.47 -18.56 -7.27
C PHE A 145 40.75 -18.26 -8.14
N GLY A 146 41.17 -16.97 -8.17
CA GLY A 146 42.57 -16.48 -8.36
C GLY A 146 43.20 -16.58 -9.77
N ILE A 147 44.23 -15.86 -10.24
CA ILE A 147 44.96 -14.59 -9.93
C ILE A 147 46.09 -14.49 -11.00
N GLY A 148 46.14 -13.46 -11.86
CA GLY A 148 46.96 -13.43 -13.10
C GLY A 148 48.52 -13.43 -13.00
N LYS A 149 49.24 -13.32 -14.12
CA LYS A 149 50.73 -13.18 -14.24
C LYS A 149 51.09 -12.31 -15.46
N GLY A 150 52.25 -11.63 -15.52
CA GLY A 150 53.32 -11.46 -14.52
C GLY A 150 54.72 -11.34 -15.14
N LEU A 151 55.76 -11.07 -14.33
CA LEU A 151 57.19 -11.14 -14.73
C LEU A 151 58.09 -11.62 -13.56
N SER A 152 59.37 -11.89 -13.84
CA SER A 152 60.46 -12.45 -13.00
C SER A 152 60.99 -11.48 -11.91
N LYS A 153 61.82 -11.83 -10.90
CA LYS A 153 62.67 -13.01 -10.50
C LYS A 153 62.87 -12.93 -8.94
N GLU A 154 63.53 -13.80 -8.15
CA GLU A 154 64.22 -15.10 -8.29
C GLU A 154 64.11 -15.97 -6.99
N SER A 155 65.13 -15.93 -6.11
CA SER A 155 65.38 -16.86 -4.97
C SER A 155 64.70 -16.47 -3.65
N GLY A 156 64.38 -17.40 -2.73
CA GLY A 156 64.45 -18.86 -2.88
C GLY A 156 64.32 -19.66 -1.58
N VAL A 157 63.14 -20.21 -1.30
CA VAL A 157 62.90 -21.38 -0.42
C VAL A 157 61.82 -22.25 -1.07
N VAL A 158 61.93 -23.57 -0.97
CA VAL A 158 61.12 -24.55 -1.73
C VAL A 158 59.93 -25.08 -0.93
N VAL A 159 58.71 -25.06 -1.51
CA VAL A 159 57.70 -26.16 -1.56
C VAL A 159 56.64 -25.81 -2.65
N ASN A 160 56.09 -26.83 -3.33
CA ASN A 160 55.07 -26.74 -4.41
C ASN A 160 53.61 -26.56 -3.90
N GLY A 161 52.61 -26.16 -4.70
CA GLY A 161 52.60 -25.92 -6.15
C GLY A 161 51.25 -25.43 -6.75
N SER A 162 51.21 -25.43 -8.09
CA SER A 162 50.26 -24.76 -9.00
C SER A 162 48.76 -25.16 -8.95
N VAL A 163 47.87 -24.19 -8.73
CA VAL A 163 46.46 -24.15 -9.26
C VAL A 163 45.95 -22.71 -9.47
N ARG A 164 46.26 -21.84 -8.50
CA ARG A 164 45.53 -20.63 -8.08
C ARG A 164 45.48 -19.42 -9.04
N LYS A 165 45.61 -19.60 -10.37
CA LYS A 165 45.87 -18.50 -11.33
C LYS A 165 44.86 -18.24 -12.47
N LYS A 166 44.08 -19.21 -12.95
CA LYS A 166 43.19 -19.03 -14.13
C LYS A 166 41.78 -18.45 -13.85
N VAL A 167 41.27 -18.53 -12.62
CA VAL A 167 39.83 -18.32 -12.34
C VAL A 167 39.48 -16.88 -11.89
N THR A 168 40.45 -16.06 -11.48
CA THR A 168 40.19 -14.62 -11.17
C THR A 168 39.68 -13.84 -12.39
N ILE A 169 40.20 -14.13 -13.57
CA ILE A 169 39.84 -13.41 -14.80
C ILE A 169 38.39 -13.74 -15.16
N PHE A 170 38.01 -15.02 -15.07
CA PHE A 170 36.61 -15.44 -15.19
C PHE A 170 35.70 -14.83 -14.12
N VAL A 171 36.12 -14.80 -12.84
CA VAL A 171 35.35 -14.19 -11.75
C VAL A 171 35.18 -12.68 -11.96
N ALA A 172 36.20 -11.96 -12.43
CA ALA A 172 36.12 -10.53 -12.71
C ALA A 172 35.17 -10.21 -13.88
N VAL A 173 35.22 -11.01 -14.96
CA VAL A 173 34.30 -10.87 -16.11
C VAL A 173 32.87 -11.29 -15.75
N PHE A 174 32.68 -12.32 -14.94
CA PHE A 174 31.35 -12.67 -14.43
C PHE A 174 30.80 -11.57 -13.51
N LEU A 175 31.61 -11.01 -12.61
CA LEU A 175 31.19 -9.90 -11.74
C LEU A 175 30.82 -8.66 -12.55
N SER A 176 31.61 -8.26 -13.55
CA SER A 176 31.28 -7.08 -14.36
C SER A 176 29.97 -7.28 -15.14
N LEU A 177 29.75 -8.45 -15.74
CA LEU A 177 28.48 -8.79 -16.39
C LEU A 177 27.30 -8.85 -15.40
N PHE A 178 27.50 -9.36 -14.18
CA PHE A 178 26.45 -9.46 -13.17
C PHE A 178 26.05 -8.08 -12.62
N PHE A 179 27.02 -7.17 -12.43
CA PHE A 179 26.75 -5.77 -12.09
C PHE A 179 26.07 -5.01 -13.24
N MET A 180 26.51 -5.23 -14.49
CA MET A 180 25.90 -4.61 -15.68
C MET A 180 24.46 -5.07 -15.92
N GLY A 181 24.12 -6.31 -15.55
CA GLY A 181 22.73 -6.78 -15.55
C GLY A 181 21.88 -6.20 -14.41
N TYR A 182 22.48 -5.88 -13.26
CA TYR A 182 21.76 -5.32 -12.11
C TYR A 182 21.44 -3.83 -12.25
N THR A 183 22.27 -3.03 -12.92
CA THR A 183 22.01 -1.60 -13.14
C THR A 183 20.79 -1.34 -14.01
N ILE A 184 20.48 -2.22 -14.96
CA ILE A 184 19.33 -2.07 -15.88
C ILE A 184 17.98 -2.12 -15.14
N LYS A 185 17.87 -2.93 -14.06
CA LYS A 185 16.65 -3.01 -13.23
C LYS A 185 16.29 -1.70 -12.52
N GLY A 186 17.24 -0.77 -12.35
CA GLY A 186 16.99 0.56 -11.79
C GLY A 186 16.63 1.62 -12.84
N VAL A 187 16.81 1.34 -14.13
CA VAL A 187 16.45 2.24 -15.24
C VAL A 187 15.07 1.89 -15.79
N PHE A 188 14.70 0.61 -15.78
CA PHE A 188 13.31 0.17 -15.87
C PHE A 188 12.55 0.45 -14.56
N PHE A 189 12.34 1.74 -14.25
CA PHE A 189 11.19 2.11 -13.45
C PHE A 189 9.94 1.57 -14.17
N PRO A 190 9.08 0.76 -13.53
CA PRO A 190 7.76 0.57 -14.09
C PRO A 190 7.12 1.95 -14.19
N ASN A 191 6.62 2.30 -15.38
CA ASN A 191 5.76 3.47 -15.51
C ASN A 191 4.65 3.33 -14.45
N LYS A 192 4.20 4.44 -13.86
CA LYS A 192 2.95 4.38 -13.10
C LYS A 192 1.90 3.85 -14.07
N GLU A 193 1.39 2.66 -13.80
CA GLU A 193 0.30 2.10 -14.57
C GLU A 193 -0.96 2.81 -14.08
N CYS A 194 -1.60 3.54 -14.99
CA CYS A 194 -2.87 4.19 -14.73
C CYS A 194 -4.00 3.30 -15.26
N MET A 195 -5.23 3.62 -14.87
CA MET A 195 -6.44 3.08 -15.45
C MET A 195 -7.38 4.22 -15.82
N GLN A 196 -8.12 4.01 -16.89
CA GLN A 196 -9.14 4.93 -17.40
C GLN A 196 -10.47 4.18 -17.47
N TRP A 197 -11.57 4.86 -17.14
CA TRP A 197 -12.88 4.26 -17.33
C TRP A 197 -13.29 4.34 -18.80
N ILE A 198 -13.47 3.19 -19.44
CA ILE A 198 -13.85 3.06 -20.84
C ILE A 198 -15.15 2.26 -20.90
N GLU A 199 -16.17 2.86 -21.52
CA GLU A 199 -17.56 2.38 -21.61
C GLU A 199 -18.18 1.95 -20.27
N ASN A 200 -17.87 0.74 -19.82
CA ASN A 200 -18.43 0.07 -18.65
C ASN A 200 -17.39 -0.52 -17.67
N HIS A 201 -16.08 -0.33 -17.86
CA HIS A 201 -15.06 -0.88 -16.98
C HIS A 201 -13.77 -0.04 -16.97
N TYR A 202 -12.77 -0.45 -16.17
CA TYR A 202 -11.44 0.16 -16.16
C TYR A 202 -10.47 -0.61 -17.08
N GLU A 203 -9.85 0.10 -18.02
CA GLU A 203 -8.73 -0.40 -18.83
C GLU A 203 -7.39 0.19 -18.37
N PRO A 204 -6.28 -0.56 -18.41
CA PRO A 204 -4.96 -0.07 -18.05
C PRO A 204 -4.37 0.82 -19.16
N VAL A 205 -4.00 2.04 -18.79
CA VAL A 205 -3.42 3.07 -19.68
C VAL A 205 -2.09 3.58 -19.14
N ARG A 206 -1.29 4.22 -20.00
CA ARG A 206 -0.12 4.98 -19.53
C ARG A 206 -0.62 6.22 -18.80
N CYS A 207 -0.07 6.53 -17.64
CA CYS A 207 -0.29 7.85 -17.04
C CYS A 207 0.31 8.92 -17.98
N SER A 208 -0.51 9.86 -18.45
CA SER A 208 -0.03 11.09 -19.07
C SER A 208 0.38 12.09 -17.99
N ASP A 209 1.54 12.75 -18.15
CA ASP A 209 1.97 13.83 -17.25
C ASP A 209 1.20 15.15 -17.50
N ASP A 210 0.48 15.24 -18.63
CA ASP A 210 -0.38 16.38 -18.95
C ASP A 210 -1.65 16.43 -18.09
N LYS A 211 -1.87 17.59 -17.49
CA LYS A 211 -2.83 17.77 -16.39
C LYS A 211 -4.27 17.92 -16.87
N LEU A 212 -5.16 17.13 -16.27
CA LEU A 212 -6.47 17.57 -15.76
C LEU A 212 -7.28 18.51 -16.69
N GLY A 213 -7.58 18.05 -17.90
CA GLY A 213 -8.47 18.76 -18.81
C GLY A 213 -9.92 18.76 -18.31
N ILE A 214 -10.42 19.91 -17.85
CA ILE A 214 -11.85 20.06 -17.54
C ILE A 214 -12.62 20.24 -18.85
N VAL A 215 -13.13 19.14 -19.40
CA VAL A 215 -14.41 18.99 -20.14
C VAL A 215 -14.51 17.53 -20.62
N HIS A 216 -15.58 16.83 -20.23
CA HIS A 216 -15.94 15.46 -20.62
C HIS A 216 -14.89 14.32 -20.44
N SER A 217 -15.08 13.58 -19.34
CA SER A 217 -15.10 12.10 -19.32
C SER A 217 -13.82 11.27 -19.52
N GLU A 218 -12.62 11.84 -19.59
CA GLU A 218 -11.36 11.04 -19.59
C GLU A 218 -10.56 11.20 -18.29
N ILE A 219 -11.08 10.64 -17.19
CA ILE A 219 -10.41 10.64 -15.89
C ILE A 219 -9.42 9.46 -15.82
N ILE A 220 -8.16 9.75 -16.10
CA ILE A 220 -7.03 8.83 -15.88
C ILE A 220 -6.65 8.87 -14.39
N VAL A 221 -6.63 7.72 -13.71
CA VAL A 221 -6.24 7.56 -12.30
C VAL A 221 -5.14 6.49 -12.15
N PRO A 222 -4.30 6.51 -11.10
CA PRO A 222 -3.38 5.39 -10.83
C PRO A 222 -4.15 4.07 -10.65
N ILE A 223 -3.57 2.93 -11.06
CA ILE A 223 -4.20 1.61 -10.83
C ILE A 223 -4.38 1.36 -9.32
N ASP A 224 -5.62 1.10 -8.92
CA ASP A 224 -5.95 0.42 -7.67
C ASP A 224 -6.42 -1.00 -8.01
N GLY A 225 -5.66 -2.01 -7.58
CA GLY A 225 -5.99 -3.42 -7.78
C GLY A 225 -7.30 -3.88 -7.14
N LYS A 226 -7.90 -3.10 -6.23
CA LYS A 226 -9.26 -3.32 -5.72
C LYS A 226 -10.36 -2.82 -6.66
N VAL A 227 -10.07 -1.81 -7.48
CA VAL A 227 -11.08 -1.04 -8.25
C VAL A 227 -10.98 -1.30 -9.75
N ILE A 228 -9.82 -1.73 -10.28
CA ILE A 228 -9.65 -2.08 -11.70
C ILE A 228 -10.61 -3.20 -12.17
N GLY A 229 -11.05 -4.07 -11.26
CA GLY A 229 -12.08 -5.10 -11.54
C GLY A 229 -13.53 -4.60 -11.52
N LEU A 230 -13.78 -3.29 -11.33
CA LEU A 230 -15.12 -2.72 -11.28
C LEU A 230 -15.72 -2.64 -12.69
N VAL A 231 -16.90 -3.24 -12.87
CA VAL A 231 -17.66 -3.28 -14.12
C VAL A 231 -19.09 -2.81 -13.86
N LYS A 232 -19.56 -1.88 -14.69
CA LYS A 232 -20.95 -1.41 -14.77
C LYS A 232 -21.79 -2.43 -15.52
N LEU A 233 -22.81 -2.94 -14.84
CA LEU A 233 -23.69 -3.99 -15.32
C LEU A 233 -24.82 -3.40 -16.17
N ASN A 234 -25.28 -4.17 -17.17
CA ASN A 234 -26.45 -3.81 -17.97
C ASN A 234 -27.73 -3.89 -17.12
N SER A 235 -28.37 -2.75 -16.86
CA SER A 235 -29.61 -2.65 -16.07
C SER A 235 -30.82 -3.42 -16.65
N SER A 236 -30.71 -3.98 -17.86
CA SER A 236 -31.75 -4.81 -18.51
C SER A 236 -31.47 -6.31 -18.49
N GLY A 237 -30.31 -6.74 -17.96
CA GLY A 237 -30.02 -8.16 -17.73
C GLY A 237 -30.75 -8.72 -16.50
N GLU A 238 -30.73 -10.05 -16.34
CA GLU A 238 -31.08 -10.72 -15.09
C GLU A 238 -29.83 -10.92 -14.23
N HIS A 239 -29.90 -10.70 -12.92
CA HIS A 239 -28.71 -10.65 -12.07
C HIS A 239 -28.85 -11.35 -10.70
N GLU A 240 -27.83 -12.12 -10.30
CA GLU A 240 -27.72 -12.65 -8.94
C GLU A 240 -27.31 -11.52 -7.97
N PHE A 241 -28.29 -10.80 -7.40
CA PHE A 241 -28.03 -9.68 -6.48
C PHE A 241 -27.35 -10.09 -5.16
N PHE A 242 -27.63 -11.29 -4.66
CA PHE A 242 -27.11 -11.83 -3.41
C PHE A 242 -26.80 -13.33 -3.53
N LYS A 243 -25.74 -13.78 -2.87
CA LYS A 243 -25.35 -15.20 -2.82
C LYS A 243 -24.86 -15.54 -1.40
N ASN A 244 -25.48 -16.52 -0.75
CA ASN A 244 -25.22 -16.88 0.65
C ASN A 244 -25.24 -15.64 1.58
N GLU A 245 -26.32 -14.85 1.50
CA GLU A 245 -26.53 -13.55 2.18
C GLU A 245 -25.52 -12.42 1.81
N LYS A 246 -24.42 -12.72 1.13
CA LYS A 246 -23.45 -11.72 0.67
C LYS A 246 -24.01 -10.94 -0.52
N VAL A 247 -23.93 -9.62 -0.44
CA VAL A 247 -24.22 -8.69 -1.54
C VAL A 247 -23.20 -8.89 -2.68
N LEU A 248 -23.69 -9.19 -3.88
CA LEU A 248 -22.86 -9.22 -5.08
C LEU A 248 -22.91 -7.90 -5.85
N ILE A 249 -24.07 -7.23 -5.87
CA ILE A 249 -24.28 -6.05 -6.71
C ILE A 249 -24.35 -4.76 -5.91
N TRP A 250 -23.74 -3.73 -6.47
CA TRP A 250 -23.69 -2.38 -5.94
C TRP A 250 -24.35 -1.43 -6.93
N TYR A 251 -24.83 -0.29 -6.44
CA TYR A 251 -25.58 0.65 -7.27
C TYR A 251 -25.24 2.11 -6.98
N TYR A 252 -25.42 2.94 -8.01
CA TYR A 252 -25.48 4.39 -7.90
C TYR A 252 -26.85 4.88 -8.40
N LYS A 253 -27.32 6.01 -7.85
CA LYS A 253 -28.54 6.66 -8.32
C LYS A 253 -28.21 8.01 -8.95
N ARG A 254 -28.41 8.14 -10.26
CA ARG A 254 -28.24 9.38 -11.03
C ARG A 254 -29.59 9.84 -11.58
N ASN A 255 -30.03 11.03 -11.20
CA ASN A 255 -31.23 11.71 -11.73
C ASN A 255 -32.54 10.89 -11.76
N GLY A 256 -32.66 9.86 -10.90
CA GLY A 256 -33.82 8.96 -10.89
C GLY A 256 -33.45 7.52 -11.27
N VAL A 257 -32.55 7.36 -12.24
CA VAL A 257 -32.07 6.09 -12.81
C VAL A 257 -31.13 5.37 -11.82
N ILE A 258 -31.13 4.05 -11.87
CA ILE A 258 -30.20 3.18 -11.14
C ILE A 258 -29.16 2.61 -12.11
N GLU A 259 -27.89 2.83 -11.79
CA GLU A 259 -26.73 2.26 -12.46
C GLU A 259 -26.18 1.14 -11.57
N LEU A 260 -25.99 -0.06 -12.13
CA LEU A 260 -25.57 -1.26 -11.41
C LEU A 260 -24.09 -1.57 -11.64
N PHE A 261 -23.44 -2.19 -10.67
CA PHE A 261 -22.01 -2.51 -10.67
C PHE A 261 -21.74 -3.85 -9.99
N ASN A 262 -20.70 -4.56 -10.45
CA ASN A 262 -20.30 -5.89 -9.96
C ASN A 262 -19.60 -5.91 -8.58
N GLY A 263 -19.40 -4.75 -7.94
CA GLY A 263 -18.61 -4.67 -6.70
C GLY A 263 -18.62 -3.28 -6.05
N PRO A 264 -18.09 -3.17 -4.82
CA PRO A 264 -17.95 -1.91 -4.10
C PRO A 264 -16.90 -1.00 -4.78
N GLY A 265 -17.03 0.31 -4.58
CA GLY A 265 -16.08 1.28 -5.10
C GLY A 265 -16.67 2.68 -5.17
N PHE A 266 -16.12 3.49 -6.07
CA PHE A 266 -16.60 4.82 -6.41
C PHE A 266 -17.14 4.82 -7.84
N HIS A 267 -18.18 5.62 -8.08
CA HIS A 267 -18.71 5.82 -9.41
C HIS A 267 -17.68 6.57 -10.28
N PRO A 268 -17.23 6.02 -11.42
CA PRO A 268 -16.09 6.52 -12.19
C PRO A 268 -16.23 8.00 -12.58
N GLU A 269 -17.36 8.37 -13.18
CA GLU A 269 -17.60 9.76 -13.64
C GLU A 269 -17.89 10.78 -12.53
N THR A 270 -18.24 10.35 -11.31
CA THR A 270 -18.78 11.27 -10.28
C THR A 270 -18.04 11.24 -8.94
N GLY A 271 -17.10 10.31 -8.75
CA GLY A 271 -16.32 10.15 -7.51
C GLY A 271 -17.13 9.73 -6.28
N LYS A 272 -18.43 9.48 -6.40
CA LYS A 272 -19.29 9.15 -5.25
C LYS A 272 -19.33 7.64 -4.99
N SER A 273 -19.26 7.26 -3.72
CA SER A 273 -19.32 5.85 -3.30
C SER A 273 -20.58 5.14 -3.80
N LEU A 274 -20.38 3.94 -4.35
CA LEU A 274 -21.45 3.00 -4.71
C LEU A 274 -22.08 2.43 -3.42
N LYS A 275 -23.36 2.07 -3.48
CA LYS A 275 -24.11 1.53 -2.32
C LYS A 275 -24.42 0.04 -2.52
N PRO A 276 -24.41 -0.78 -1.46
CA PRO A 276 -24.81 -2.18 -1.58
C PRO A 276 -26.29 -2.24 -1.98
N ILE A 277 -26.65 -3.13 -2.91
CA ILE A 277 -28.05 -3.27 -3.32
C ILE A 277 -28.89 -3.89 -2.20
N THR A 278 -30.19 -3.61 -2.21
CA THR A 278 -31.13 -4.06 -1.19
C THR A 278 -32.45 -4.47 -1.84
N ASN A 279 -33.19 -5.38 -1.19
CA ASN A 279 -34.53 -5.81 -1.63
C ASN A 279 -35.51 -4.63 -1.83
N TYR A 280 -35.35 -3.55 -1.06
CA TYR A 280 -36.10 -2.30 -1.25
C TYR A 280 -35.78 -1.63 -2.60
N ILE A 281 -34.51 -1.53 -2.99
CA ILE A 281 -34.09 -0.92 -4.26
C ILE A 281 -34.52 -1.80 -5.44
N ILE A 282 -34.31 -3.12 -5.37
CA ILE A 282 -34.73 -4.08 -6.41
C ILE A 282 -36.24 -3.95 -6.67
N LYS A 283 -37.06 -4.02 -5.61
CA LYS A 283 -38.52 -3.87 -5.73
C LYS A 283 -38.97 -2.47 -6.18
N LYS A 284 -38.26 -1.42 -5.78
CA LYS A 284 -38.63 -0.02 -6.10
C LYS A 284 -38.35 0.39 -7.53
N TYR A 285 -37.35 -0.20 -8.17
CA TYR A 285 -36.95 0.11 -9.55
C TYR A 285 -37.16 -1.06 -10.51
N SER A 286 -37.91 -2.10 -10.09
CA SER A 286 -38.27 -3.27 -10.89
C SER A 286 -37.08 -3.97 -11.57
N LEU A 287 -35.96 -4.04 -10.84
CA LEU A 287 -34.74 -4.70 -11.30
C LEU A 287 -34.93 -6.22 -11.33
N LYS A 288 -34.23 -6.89 -12.25
CA LYS A 288 -34.26 -8.34 -12.50
C LYS A 288 -32.87 -8.95 -12.34
#